data_AF-A0A2A2R988-F1
#
_entry.id   AF-A0A2A2R988-F1
#
_cell.length_a   1.000
_cell.length_b   1.000
_cell.length_c   1.000
_cell.angle_alpha   90.00
_cell.angle_beta   90.00
_cell.angle_gamma   90.00
#
_symmetry.space_group_name_H-M   'P 1'
#
loop_
_entity.id
_entity.type
_entity.pdbx_description
1 polymer ?
#
loop_
_entity_poly.entity_id
_entity_poly.type
_entity_poly.pdbx_seq_one_letter_code
_entity_poly.pdbx_strand_id
1 'polypeptide(L)' 'MPSVTVKLSEAESRKIRAAARSARRSVSAHIRAVLFPEKPAGRVRLVRDPETGLLIFKSPPNTPPITSEDVHNALADFP' A
#
# COMPACT_ATOMS: atom_id res chain seq x y z
N MET A 1 10.97 -8.02 9.34
CA MET A 1 9.72 -7.25 9.50
C MET A 1 9.98 -6.10 10.48
N PRO A 2 9.75 -4.83 10.11
CA PRO A 2 9.94 -3.72 11.03
C PRO A 2 8.86 -3.74 12.12
N SER A 3 9.27 -3.55 13.38
CA SER A 3 8.37 -3.42 14.53
C SER A 3 8.24 -1.94 14.92
N VAL A 4 7.01 -1.49 15.19
CA VAL A 4 6.75 -0.15 15.71
C VAL A 4 6.42 -0.24 17.19
N THR A 5 7.22 0.42 18.03
CA THR A 5 6.98 0.54 19.47
C THR A 5 6.67 1.99 19.82
N VAL A 6 5.58 2.23 20.53
CA VAL A 6 5.15 3.58 20.92
C VAL A 6 4.99 3.64 22.43
N LYS A 7 5.55 4.68 23.05
CA LYS A 7 5.33 4.97 24.47
C LYS A 7 4.06 5.78 24.62
N LEU A 8 3.13 5.32 25.45
CA LEU A 8 1.82 5.92 25.66
C LEU A 8 1.56 6.05 27.15
N SER A 9 0.90 7.14 27.54
CA SER A 9 0.29 7.26 28.87
C SER A 9 -0.92 6.32 28.99
N GLU A 10 -1.34 6.06 30.22
CA GLU A 10 -2.51 5.19 30.45
C GLU A 10 -3.78 5.77 29.82
N ALA A 11 -3.98 7.09 29.91
CA ALA A 11 -5.10 7.80 29.32
C ALA A 11 -5.15 7.63 27.78
N GLU A 12 -4.00 7.73 27.11
CA GLU A 12 -3.89 7.52 25.66
C GLU A 12 -4.14 6.06 25.29
N SER A 13 -3.63 5.11 26.07
CA SER A 13 -3.87 3.68 25.84
C SER A 13 -5.36 3.34 25.88
N ARG A 14 -6.13 3.95 26.80
CA ARG A 14 -7.58 3.77 26.91
C ARG A 14 -8.30 4.33 25.70
N LYS A 15 -7.93 5.54 25.25
CA LYS A 15 -8.48 6.18 24.05
C LYS A 15 -8.26 5.34 22.79
N ILE A 16 -7.03 4.85 22.58
CA ILE A 16 -6.70 4.03 21.40
C ILE A 16 -7.45 2.69 21.43
N ARG A 17 -7.55 2.03 22.60
CA ARG A 17 -8.34 0.80 22.73
C ARG A 17 -9.82 1.03 22.45
N ALA A 18 -10.39 2.13 22.91
CA ALA A 18 -11.77 2.48 22.61
C ALA A 18 -11.98 2.70 21.09
N ALA A 19 -11.09 3.45 20.43
CA ALA A 19 -11.12 3.67 18.99
C ALA A 19 -10.93 2.38 18.17
N ALA A 20 -10.06 1.48 18.62
CA ALA A 20 -9.89 0.17 17.98
C ALA A 20 -11.16 -0.69 18.07
N ARG A 21 -11.82 -0.71 19.24
CA ARG A 21 -13.09 -1.43 19.44
C ARG A 21 -14.22 -0.85 18.58
N SER A 22 -14.37 0.47 18.51
CA SER A 22 -15.40 1.09 17.67
C SER A 22 -15.19 0.79 16.19
N ALA A 23 -13.92 0.71 15.75
CA ALA A 23 -13.54 0.30 14.41
C ALA A 23 -13.58 -1.23 14.17
N ARG A 24 -13.97 -2.04 15.17
CA ARG A 24 -13.96 -3.52 15.14
C ARG A 24 -12.61 -4.11 14.71
N ARG A 25 -11.51 -3.51 15.15
CA ARG A 25 -10.13 -3.93 14.84
C ARG A 25 -9.36 -4.22 16.12
N SER A 26 -8.32 -5.06 16.03
CA SER A 26 -7.34 -5.14 17.11
C SER A 26 -6.56 -3.83 17.23
N VAL A 27 -5.99 -3.55 18.41
CA VAL A 27 -5.21 -2.32 18.65
C VAL A 27 -4.06 -2.18 17.64
N SER A 28 -3.32 -3.26 17.38
CA SER A 28 -2.21 -3.26 16.43
C SER A 28 -2.67 -3.07 14.98
N ALA A 29 -3.82 -3.62 14.59
CA ALA A 29 -4.40 -3.39 13.26
C ALA A 29 -4.91 -1.95 13.11
N HIS A 30 -5.51 -1.39 14.16
CA HIS A 30 -5.97 0.00 14.16
C HIS A 30 -4.80 0.97 14.03
N ILE A 31 -3.75 0.80 14.83
CA ILE A 31 -2.53 1.63 14.75
C ILE A 31 -1.88 1.52 13.36
N ARG A 32 -1.75 0.29 12.83
CA ARG A 32 -1.19 0.10 11.48
C ARG A 32 -2.00 0.81 10.40
N ALA A 33 -3.32 0.72 10.43
CA ALA A 33 -4.18 1.38 9.45
C ALA A 33 -4.10 2.92 9.51
N VAL A 34 -3.84 3.48 10.70
CA VAL A 34 -3.68 4.94 10.87
C VAL A 34 -2.30 5.41 10.43
N LEU A 35 -1.24 4.67 10.78
CA LEU A 35 0.15 5.05 10.44
C LEU A 35 0.50 4.74 8.98
N PHE A 36 -0.04 3.63 8.46
CA PHE A 36 0.19 3.13 7.12
C PHE A 36 -1.17 2.95 6.45
N PRO A 37 -1.86 4.04 6.09
CA PRO A 37 -3.09 3.92 5.32
C PRO A 37 -2.76 3.18 4.02
N GLU A 38 -3.37 2.02 3.82
CA GLU A 38 -3.28 1.32 2.54
C GLU A 38 -3.83 2.25 1.47
N LYS A 39 -2.96 2.76 0.59
CA LYS A 39 -3.41 3.39 -0.63
C LYS A 39 -4.07 2.27 -1.45
N PRO A 40 -5.34 2.40 -1.85
CA PRO A 40 -5.94 1.40 -2.70
C PRO A 40 -5.06 1.28 -3.95
N ALA A 41 -4.66 0.04 -4.28
CA ALA A 41 -3.97 -0.23 -5.52
C ALA A 41 -4.82 0.37 -6.66
N GLY A 42 -4.23 1.29 -7.42
CA GLY A 42 -4.97 1.90 -8.52
C GLY A 42 -5.40 0.82 -9.52
N ARG A 43 -6.55 1.01 -10.16
CA ARG A 43 -7.03 0.06 -11.16
C ARG A 43 -6.31 0.27 -12.49
N VAL A 44 -5.81 -0.82 -13.07
CA VAL A 44 -5.37 -0.86 -14.47
C VAL A 44 -6.58 -0.58 -15.36
N ARG A 45 -6.38 0.20 -16.43
CA ARG A 45 -7.44 0.53 -17.39
C ARG A 45 -7.01 0.16 -18.80
N LEU A 46 -7.94 -0.36 -19.61
CA LEU A 46 -7.72 -0.51 -21.04
C LEU A 46 -7.95 0.85 -21.72
N VAL A 47 -6.94 1.41 -22.36
CA VAL A 47 -6.97 2.74 -22.98
C VAL A 47 -6.41 2.64 -24.40
N ARG A 48 -6.93 3.46 -25.32
CA ARG A 48 -6.36 3.59 -26.66
C ARG A 48 -5.13 4.48 -26.62
N ASP A 49 -4.01 3.98 -27.10
CA ASP A 49 -2.75 4.70 -27.18
C ASP A 49 -2.83 5.80 -28.26
N PRO A 50 -2.47 7.06 -27.95
CA PRO A 50 -2.57 8.16 -28.92
C PRO A 50 -1.57 8.06 -30.08
N GLU A 51 -0.44 7.38 -29.90
CA GLU A 51 0.60 7.28 -30.94
C GLU A 51 0.33 6.13 -31.91
N THR A 52 0.01 4.95 -31.37
CA THR A 52 -0.18 3.73 -32.18
C THR A 52 -1.64 3.42 -32.49
N GLY A 53 -2.59 4.02 -31.75
CA GLY A 53 -4.02 3.73 -31.88
C GLY A 53 -4.45 2.36 -31.36
N LEU A 54 -3.54 1.58 -30.76
CA LEU A 54 -3.80 0.26 -30.19
C LEU A 54 -4.43 0.35 -28.79
N LEU A 55 -5.11 -0.71 -28.35
CA LEU A 55 -5.60 -0.81 -26.98
C LEU A 55 -4.50 -1.35 -26.07
N ILE A 56 -4.12 -0.58 -25.05
CA ILE A 56 -3.08 -0.93 -24.08
C ILE A 56 -3.64 -0.95 -22.65
N PHE A 57 -3.03 -1.77 -21.80
CA PHE A 57 -3.26 -1.70 -20.35
C PHE A 57 -2.42 -0.58 -19.76
N LYS A 58 -3.09 0.47 -19.29
CA LYS A 58 -2.47 1.64 -18.67
C LYS A 58 -2.42 1.46 -17.16
N SER A 59 -1.22 1.59 -16.60
CA SER A 59 -0.99 1.62 -15.17
C SER A 59 -1.68 2.81 -14.51
N PRO A 60 -2.03 2.72 -13.21
CA PRO A 60 -2.58 3.84 -12.46
C PRO A 60 -1.69 5.08 -12.49
N PRO A 61 -2.28 6.29 -12.33
CA PRO A 61 -1.48 7.50 -12.18
C PRO A 61 -0.54 7.38 -10.98
N ASN A 62 0.67 7.94 -11.11
CA ASN A 62 1.77 7.87 -10.13
C ASN A 62 2.37 6.46 -9.90
N THR A 63 2.19 5.54 -10.85
CA THR A 63 2.96 4.28 -10.84
C THR A 63 4.34 4.55 -11.45
N PRO A 64 5.44 4.24 -10.75
CA PRO A 64 6.78 4.40 -11.32
C PRO A 64 6.93 3.51 -12.57
N PRO A 65 7.62 3.99 -13.63
CA PRO A 65 7.91 3.14 -14.78
C PRO A 65 8.81 1.98 -14.34
N ILE A 66 8.57 0.80 -14.92
CA ILE A 66 9.42 -0.36 -14.71
C ILE A 66 10.62 -0.25 -15.66
N THR A 67 11.84 -0.38 -15.13
CA THR A 67 13.06 -0.37 -15.93
C THR A 67 13.51 -1.79 -16.28
N SER A 68 14.40 -1.92 -17.27
CA SER A 68 15.01 -3.22 -17.61
C SER A 68 15.81 -3.81 -16.46
N GLU A 69 16.42 -2.97 -15.62
CA GLU A 69 17.17 -3.41 -14.44
C GLU A 69 16.23 -4.02 -13.39
N ASP A 70 15.05 -3.40 -13.16
CA ASP A 70 14.03 -3.95 -12.27
C ASP A 70 13.55 -5.34 -12.73
N VAL A 71 13.37 -5.52 -14.05
CA VAL A 71 12.98 -6.82 -14.63
C VAL A 71 14.09 -7.85 -14.46
N HIS A 72 15.34 -7.47 -14.72
CA HIS A 72 16.48 -8.38 -14.57
C HIS A 72 16.64 -8.83 -13.12
N ASN A 73 16.57 -7.89 -12.17
CA ASN A 73 16.64 -8.20 -10.74
C ASN A 73 15.49 -9.08 -10.28
N ALA A 74 14.26 -8.82 -10.75
CA ALA A 74 13.10 -9.66 -10.41
C ALA A 74 13.21 -11.08 -10.98
N LEU A 75 13.87 -11.25 -12.13
CA LEU A 75 14.09 -12.55 -12.76
C LEU A 75 15.35 -13.26 -12.25
N ALA A 76 16.25 -12.57 -11.56
CA ALA A 76 17.50 -13.14 -11.05
C ALA A 76 17.27 -14.24 -10.00
N ASP A 77 16.15 -14.18 -9.28
CA ASP A 77 15.75 -15.19 -8.29
C ASP A 77 15.04 -16.41 -8.90
N PHE A 78 14.78 -16.43 -10.22
CA PHE A 78 14.18 -17.57 -10.91
C PHE A 78 15.29 -18.49 -11.46
N PRO A 79 15.28 -19.79 -11.11
CA PRO A 79 16.29 -20.76 -11.54
C PRO A 79 16.24 -21.07 -13.04
#